data_AF-A0A1V9ZL21-F1
#
_entry.id   AF-A0A1V9ZL21-F1
#
_cell.length_a   1.000
_cell.length_b   1.000
_cell.length_c   1.000
_cell.angle_alpha   90.00
_cell.angle_beta   90.00
_cell.angle_gamma   90.00
#
_symmetry.space_group_name_H-M   'P 1'
#
loop_
_entity.id
_entity.type
_entity.pdbx_description
1 polymer ?
#
loop_
_entity_poly.entity_id
_entity_poly.type
_entity_poly.pdbx_seq_one_letter_code
_entity_poly.pdbx_strand_id
1 'polypeptide(L)'
;MSQPRRQPLPANAGKKQTPNANESTAHCLNFEARPGTPEAVRKYRKSYFAEPGTRIVHSGLVDDMKVHDMNKKYGVTTKNSDHVQDVMPPRLPSDHALITQAKLDAVYQSTKREPLGKSFTRGHVFNQSIFGSPPPEVSDTTKELIYTAPFAETAEAKALYKRSHGASDPGEQKHRAYAVPFDLAQARFGTLKLKDDGGVASVLNPELDEHVSKLTITSKNVEDMKSTLDQLGRPRNLGFGRENNEHVFGVKLPKDAAGAGDCIQGNYSFEEQQPDADLGRPVNRGWLNATTDDRAFGVPSIRSDVAPPAKRSLADAQNYGDDVMAQELLYPQQYAMLGVQDTEFGQPRSKAYLAELFAKIGYRLPPPVVDRLYAAASAKSPRGVGIQSFRDALNDYLDAEDNNT
;
A
#
# COMPACT_ATOMS: atom_id res chain seq x y z
N MET A 1 -2.38 17.86 -116.40
CA MET A 1 -3.81 18.06 -116.09
C MET A 1 -3.92 19.05 -114.94
N SER A 2 -3.94 20.34 -115.26
CA SER A 2 -4.01 21.44 -114.30
C SER A 2 -5.48 21.82 -114.06
N GLN A 3 -6.00 21.58 -112.86
CA GLN A 3 -7.26 22.18 -112.46
C GLN A 3 -7.12 23.70 -112.39
N PRO A 4 -8.12 24.47 -112.81
CA PRO A 4 -8.08 25.93 -112.73
C PRO A 4 -8.09 26.36 -111.26
N ARG A 5 -7.05 27.13 -110.87
CA ARG A 5 -6.98 27.86 -109.60
C ARG A 5 -8.23 28.74 -109.46
N ARG A 6 -9.18 28.35 -108.61
CA ARG A 6 -10.17 29.29 -108.08
C ARG A 6 -9.42 30.32 -107.26
N GLN A 7 -9.46 31.58 -107.67
CA GLN A 7 -8.96 32.68 -106.86
C GLN A 7 -9.79 32.74 -105.55
N PRO A 8 -9.17 32.92 -104.38
CA PRO A 8 -9.91 33.12 -103.15
C PRO A 8 -10.74 34.40 -103.27
N LEU A 9 -11.97 34.37 -102.74
CA LEU A 9 -12.83 35.55 -102.66
C LEU A 9 -12.07 36.71 -102.00
N PRO A 10 -12.30 37.96 -102.42
CA PRO A 10 -11.67 39.12 -101.79
C PRO A 10 -11.95 39.13 -100.28
N ALA A 11 -10.96 39.54 -99.49
CA ALA A 11 -11.11 39.63 -98.05
C ALA A 11 -12.31 40.53 -97.69
N ASN A 12 -13.16 40.07 -96.76
CA ASN A 12 -14.31 40.85 -96.30
C ASN A 12 -13.87 42.25 -95.87
N ALA A 13 -14.44 43.29 -96.51
CA ALA A 13 -14.15 44.68 -96.16
C ALA A 13 -14.89 45.03 -94.85
N GLY A 14 -14.15 45.00 -93.74
CA GLY A 14 -14.64 45.36 -92.41
C GLY A 14 -13.51 45.35 -91.39
N LYS A 15 -13.60 46.19 -90.36
CA LYS A 15 -12.57 46.30 -89.31
C LYS A 15 -12.63 45.05 -88.40
N LYS A 16 -11.82 44.04 -88.71
CA LYS A 16 -11.74 42.80 -87.93
C LYS A 16 -10.93 43.07 -86.66
N GLN A 17 -11.62 43.35 -85.55
CA GLN A 17 -10.99 43.30 -84.23
C GLN A 17 -10.87 41.84 -83.83
N THR A 18 -9.75 41.20 -84.16
CA THR A 18 -9.36 39.95 -83.49
C THR A 18 -8.72 40.36 -82.17
N PRO A 19 -9.39 40.20 -81.01
CA PRO A 19 -8.74 40.40 -79.73
C PRO A 19 -7.54 39.46 -79.64
N ASN A 20 -6.50 39.88 -78.93
CA ASN A 20 -5.27 39.11 -78.84
C ASN A 20 -5.61 37.74 -78.23
N ALA A 21 -4.96 36.66 -78.69
CA ALA A 21 -5.32 35.29 -78.26
C ALA A 21 -5.24 35.08 -76.74
N ASN A 22 -4.50 35.95 -76.04
CA ASN A 22 -4.29 35.96 -74.60
C ASN A 22 -5.37 36.72 -73.81
N GLU A 23 -6.39 37.28 -74.46
CA GLU A 23 -7.47 38.05 -73.79
C GLU A 23 -8.78 37.27 -73.72
N SER A 24 -8.72 35.94 -73.83
CA SER A 24 -9.89 35.09 -73.68
C SER A 24 -10.33 34.97 -72.22
N THR A 25 -11.63 34.77 -71.99
CA THR A 25 -12.19 34.53 -70.65
C THR A 25 -11.57 33.29 -69.98
N ALA A 26 -11.15 32.29 -70.77
CA ALA A 26 -10.42 31.12 -70.28
C ALA A 26 -9.01 31.48 -69.78
N HIS A 27 -8.32 32.43 -70.44
CA HIS A 27 -7.02 32.90 -69.99
C HIS A 27 -7.13 33.70 -68.67
N CYS A 28 -8.23 34.43 -68.46
CA CYS A 28 -8.50 35.11 -67.17
C CYS A 28 -8.68 34.15 -65.99
N LEU A 29 -9.03 32.88 -66.23
CA LEU A 29 -9.15 31.82 -65.22
C LEU A 29 -7.85 31.02 -65.06
N ASN A 30 -6.89 31.19 -65.97
CA ASN A 30 -5.55 30.63 -65.88
C ASN A 30 -4.64 31.61 -65.13
N PHE A 31 -4.56 31.44 -63.82
CA PHE A 31 -3.66 32.23 -62.98
C PHE A 31 -2.21 31.76 -63.19
N GLU A 32 -1.39 32.60 -63.80
CA GLU A 32 0.06 32.36 -63.85
C GLU A 32 0.65 32.29 -62.45
N ALA A 33 1.68 31.46 -62.29
CA ALA A 33 2.40 31.33 -61.02
C ALA A 33 3.01 32.67 -60.62
N ARG A 34 2.44 33.29 -59.58
CA ARG A 34 2.95 34.57 -59.07
C ARG A 34 4.39 34.40 -58.59
N PRO A 35 5.28 35.37 -58.87
CA PRO A 35 6.63 35.34 -58.32
C PRO A 35 6.57 35.29 -56.79
N GLY A 36 7.32 34.35 -56.23
CA GLY A 36 7.38 34.12 -54.78
C GLY A 36 7.91 35.35 -54.03
N THR A 37 7.46 35.54 -52.79
CA THR A 37 8.01 36.62 -51.95
C THR A 37 9.46 36.29 -51.57
N PRO A 38 10.41 37.24 -51.72
CA PRO A 38 11.79 37.05 -51.30
C PRO A 38 11.91 36.79 -49.79
N GLU A 39 12.80 35.89 -49.39
CA GLU A 39 12.90 35.40 -48.01
C GLU A 39 13.19 36.49 -46.97
N ALA A 40 14.03 37.47 -47.32
CA ALA A 40 14.40 38.58 -46.43
C ALA A 40 13.20 39.48 -46.04
N VAL A 41 12.23 39.65 -46.95
CA VAL A 41 11.04 40.49 -46.75
C VAL A 41 9.85 39.67 -46.24
N ARG A 42 9.92 38.34 -46.38
CA ARG A 42 8.85 37.41 -46.03
C ARG A 42 8.40 37.56 -44.56
N LYS A 43 9.34 37.77 -43.63
CA LYS A 43 9.05 37.95 -42.20
C LYS A 43 8.26 39.22 -41.83
N TYR A 44 8.21 40.22 -42.73
CA TYR A 44 7.45 41.47 -42.53
C TYR A 44 6.15 41.50 -43.35
N ARG A 45 5.94 40.54 -44.26
CA ARG A 45 4.80 40.49 -45.17
C ARG A 45 3.60 39.82 -44.49
N LYS A 46 2.42 40.41 -44.67
CA LYS A 46 1.14 39.84 -44.18
C LYS A 46 0.83 38.44 -44.70
N SER A 47 1.33 38.09 -45.89
CA SER A 47 1.17 36.75 -46.46
C SER A 47 1.79 35.66 -45.57
N TYR A 48 2.86 35.96 -44.84
CA TYR A 48 3.51 35.01 -43.94
C TYR A 48 2.69 34.73 -42.67
N PHE A 49 1.96 35.72 -42.16
CA PHE A 49 1.05 35.56 -41.01
C PHE A 49 -0.25 34.82 -41.36
N ALA A 50 -0.52 34.64 -42.65
CA ALA A 50 -1.74 34.02 -43.16
C ALA A 50 -1.52 32.60 -43.69
N GLU A 51 -0.32 32.02 -43.52
CA GLU A 51 -0.03 30.64 -43.94
C GLU A 51 -0.75 29.63 -43.01
N PRO A 52 -1.69 28.83 -43.52
CA PRO A 52 -2.45 27.88 -42.70
C PRO A 52 -1.52 26.86 -42.02
N GLY A 53 -1.76 26.60 -40.74
CA GLY A 53 -1.02 25.59 -39.96
C GLY A 53 0.35 26.03 -39.43
N THR A 54 0.76 27.28 -39.66
CA THR A 54 2.02 27.82 -39.14
C THR A 54 1.80 28.63 -37.86
N ARG A 55 2.79 28.61 -36.95
CA ARG A 55 2.75 29.44 -35.74
C ARG A 55 3.07 30.89 -36.11
N ILE A 56 2.16 31.81 -35.77
CA ILE A 56 2.38 33.25 -35.92
C ILE A 56 3.41 33.70 -34.87
N VAL A 57 4.58 34.14 -35.32
CA VAL A 57 5.67 34.67 -34.49
C VAL A 57 5.88 36.14 -34.85
N HIS A 58 6.05 37.01 -33.85
CA HIS A 58 6.33 38.43 -34.08
C HIS A 58 7.58 38.63 -34.95
N SER A 59 7.55 39.59 -35.89
CA SER A 59 8.58 39.79 -36.94
C SER A 59 10.02 39.94 -36.40
N GLY A 60 10.17 40.54 -35.21
CA GLY A 60 11.47 40.67 -34.53
C GLY A 60 12.02 39.36 -33.93
N LEU A 61 11.17 38.38 -33.62
CA LEU A 61 11.52 37.11 -32.99
C LEU A 61 11.63 35.94 -33.98
N VAL A 62 11.30 36.15 -35.26
CA VAL A 62 11.29 35.09 -36.28
C VAL A 62 12.69 34.49 -36.47
N ASP A 63 13.74 35.30 -36.44
CA ASP A 63 15.11 34.81 -36.61
C ASP A 63 15.64 34.11 -35.34
N ASP A 64 15.22 34.57 -34.15
CA ASP A 64 15.57 33.94 -32.86
C ASP A 64 14.89 32.57 -32.69
N MET A 65 13.65 32.44 -33.17
CA MET A 65 12.90 31.18 -33.13
C MET A 65 13.49 30.09 -34.03
N LYS A 66 14.30 30.44 -35.05
CA LYS A 66 15.06 29.45 -35.85
C LYS A 66 16.19 28.81 -35.06
N VAL A 67 16.73 29.53 -34.09
CA VAL A 67 17.82 29.08 -33.20
C VAL A 67 17.25 28.34 -31.98
N HIS A 68 15.96 28.51 -31.70
CA HIS A 68 15.31 27.85 -30.58
C HIS A 68 15.23 26.33 -30.80
N ASP A 69 15.86 25.56 -29.92
CA ASP A 69 15.74 24.11 -29.87
C ASP A 69 14.32 23.69 -29.48
N MET A 70 13.56 23.13 -30.43
CA MET A 70 12.19 22.66 -30.24
C MET A 70 12.09 21.47 -29.26
N ASN A 71 13.20 20.78 -29.01
CA ASN A 71 13.23 19.62 -28.11
C ASN A 71 13.58 20.02 -26.67
N LYS A 72 13.88 21.29 -26.43
CA LYS A 72 14.14 21.82 -25.09
C LYS A 72 12.85 21.81 -24.27
N LYS A 73 12.81 20.92 -23.28
CA LYS A 73 11.70 20.85 -22.32
C LYS A 73 11.82 21.99 -21.32
N TYR A 74 10.75 22.73 -21.14
CA TYR A 74 10.66 23.81 -20.16
C TYR A 74 9.87 23.33 -18.94
N GLY A 75 10.45 23.51 -17.75
CA GLY A 75 9.86 23.07 -16.48
C GLY A 75 10.94 22.70 -15.47
N VAL A 76 10.57 22.67 -14.19
CA VAL A 76 11.44 22.17 -13.13
C VAL A 76 11.44 20.65 -13.22
N THR A 77 12.52 20.09 -13.75
CA THR A 77 12.76 18.65 -13.66
C THR A 77 13.41 18.40 -12.30
N THR A 78 12.74 17.63 -11.45
CA THR A 78 13.37 17.13 -10.24
C THR A 78 14.48 16.19 -10.66
N LYS A 79 15.70 16.43 -10.16
CA LYS A 79 16.78 15.44 -10.29
C LYS A 79 16.33 14.19 -9.53
N ASN A 80 16.55 13.03 -10.15
CA ASN A 80 16.22 11.69 -9.67
C ASN A 80 16.24 11.59 -8.14
N SER A 81 15.12 11.19 -7.55
CA SER A 81 15.05 10.81 -6.14
C SER A 81 15.88 9.55 -5.92
N ASP A 82 16.48 9.40 -4.75
CA ASP A 82 17.10 8.14 -4.34
C ASP A 82 16.10 7.00 -4.48
N HIS A 83 16.46 5.98 -5.24
CA HIS A 83 15.59 4.85 -5.45
C HIS A 83 15.59 3.98 -4.18
N VAL A 84 14.41 3.50 -3.80
CA VAL A 84 14.25 2.64 -2.60
C VAL A 84 15.18 1.43 -2.64
N GLN A 85 15.51 0.91 -3.83
CA GLN A 85 16.41 -0.23 -3.99
C GLN A 85 17.87 0.09 -3.65
N ASP A 86 18.29 1.34 -3.74
CA ASP A 86 19.66 1.76 -3.38
C ASP A 86 19.79 1.94 -1.87
N VAL A 87 18.71 2.38 -1.21
CA VAL A 87 18.65 2.56 0.26
C VAL A 87 18.33 1.26 0.99
N MET A 88 17.46 0.44 0.40
CA MET A 88 16.99 -0.84 0.93
C MET A 88 17.13 -1.91 -0.15
N PRO A 89 18.36 -2.37 -0.43
CA PRO A 89 18.59 -3.39 -1.45
C PRO A 89 17.82 -4.67 -1.08
N PRO A 90 16.92 -5.16 -1.97
CA PRO A 90 16.17 -6.38 -1.72
C PRO A 90 17.03 -7.63 -1.86
N ARG A 91 18.24 -7.51 -2.41
CA ARG A 91 19.16 -8.61 -2.65
C ARG A 91 20.19 -8.67 -1.54
N LEU A 92 20.31 -9.85 -0.95
CA LEU A 92 21.42 -10.18 -0.04
C LEU A 92 22.75 -10.02 -0.82
N PRO A 93 23.81 -9.49 -0.18
CA PRO A 93 25.13 -9.42 -0.79
C PRO A 93 25.62 -10.80 -1.20
N SER A 94 26.44 -10.87 -2.26
CA SER A 94 27.04 -12.14 -2.67
C SER A 94 27.99 -12.67 -1.58
N ASP A 95 28.15 -14.00 -1.51
CA ASP A 95 29.09 -14.64 -0.56
C ASP A 95 30.51 -14.07 -0.69
N HIS A 96 30.94 -13.75 -1.91
CA HIS A 96 32.22 -13.10 -2.15
C HIS A 96 32.30 -11.72 -1.48
N ALA A 97 31.25 -10.91 -1.57
CA ALA A 97 31.19 -9.61 -0.91
C ALA A 97 31.21 -9.76 0.62
N LEU A 98 30.46 -10.70 1.18
CA LEU A 98 30.44 -10.99 2.62
C LEU A 98 31.81 -11.46 3.13
N ILE A 99 32.48 -12.36 2.41
CA ILE A 99 33.84 -12.83 2.76
C ILE A 99 34.84 -11.68 2.68
N THR A 100 34.72 -10.82 1.67
CA THR A 100 35.60 -9.65 1.52
C THR A 100 35.42 -8.68 2.67
N GLN A 101 34.16 -8.39 3.05
CA GLN A 101 33.85 -7.56 4.19
C GLN A 101 34.36 -8.17 5.50
N ALA A 102 34.16 -9.47 5.72
CA ALA A 102 34.68 -10.17 6.90
C ALA A 102 36.22 -10.11 6.99
N LYS A 103 36.93 -10.13 5.86
CA LYS A 103 38.39 -9.94 5.83
C LYS A 103 38.80 -8.52 6.21
N LEU A 104 38.07 -7.50 5.74
CA LEU A 104 38.31 -6.10 6.11
C LEU A 104 38.05 -5.87 7.60
N ASP A 105 36.96 -6.45 8.11
CA ASP A 105 36.53 -6.30 9.50
C ASP A 105 37.34 -7.15 10.49
N ALA A 106 38.12 -8.12 10.01
CA ALA A 106 38.99 -8.97 10.82
C ALA A 106 40.06 -8.18 11.60
N VAL A 107 40.33 -6.93 11.23
CA VAL A 107 41.28 -6.06 11.93
C VAL A 107 40.73 -5.61 13.29
N TYR A 108 39.40 -5.42 13.40
CA TYR A 108 38.76 -4.86 14.59
C TYR A 108 38.91 -5.75 15.82
N GLN A 109 39.05 -5.11 17.00
CA GLN A 109 39.25 -5.82 18.26
C GLN A 109 38.01 -6.61 18.70
N SER A 110 36.80 -6.10 18.43
CA SER A 110 35.55 -6.81 18.72
C SER A 110 35.49 -8.12 17.94
N THR A 111 35.73 -8.08 16.63
CA THR A 111 35.75 -9.27 15.75
C THR A 111 36.76 -10.33 16.23
N LYS A 112 37.91 -9.90 16.75
CA LYS A 112 38.94 -10.82 17.29
C LYS A 112 38.57 -11.42 18.64
N ARG A 113 37.91 -10.64 19.52
CA ARG A 113 37.62 -11.04 20.92
C ARG A 113 36.31 -11.80 21.06
N GLU A 114 35.37 -11.53 20.19
CA GLU A 114 34.00 -12.04 20.26
C GLU A 114 33.59 -12.74 18.95
N PRO A 115 34.34 -13.74 18.45
CA PRO A 115 33.93 -14.46 17.25
C PRO A 115 32.70 -15.32 17.55
N LEU A 116 31.61 -15.10 16.82
CA LEU A 116 30.37 -15.85 17.02
C LEU A 116 30.61 -17.37 16.85
N GLY A 117 30.19 -18.14 17.87
CA GLY A 117 30.34 -19.60 17.88
C GLY A 117 31.75 -20.11 18.14
N LYS A 118 32.72 -19.24 18.46
CA LYS A 118 34.09 -19.63 18.83
C LYS A 118 34.50 -18.91 20.12
N SER A 119 35.37 -19.54 20.90
CA SER A 119 36.00 -18.86 22.04
C SER A 119 37.14 -17.96 21.57
N PHE A 120 37.48 -16.96 22.38
CA PHE A 120 38.58 -16.05 22.10
C PHE A 120 39.92 -16.81 21.98
N THR A 121 40.58 -16.67 20.83
CA THR A 121 41.90 -17.26 20.60
C THR A 121 42.99 -16.27 21.02
N ARG A 122 43.80 -16.65 22.01
CA ARG A 122 44.88 -15.81 22.56
C ARG A 122 46.19 -15.84 21.73
N GLY A 123 46.21 -16.54 20.60
CA GLY A 123 47.38 -16.64 19.73
C GLY A 123 48.52 -17.54 20.24
N HIS A 124 48.26 -18.43 21.20
CA HIS A 124 49.25 -19.39 21.68
C HIS A 124 49.44 -20.56 20.69
N VAL A 125 50.70 -20.95 20.46
CA VAL A 125 51.06 -22.14 19.68
C VAL A 125 51.20 -23.32 20.65
N PHE A 126 50.41 -24.37 20.45
CA PHE A 126 50.42 -25.57 21.30
C PHE A 126 51.14 -26.73 20.60
N ASN A 127 51.92 -27.49 21.38
CA ASN A 127 52.53 -28.75 20.93
C ASN A 127 51.50 -29.86 21.15
N GLN A 128 51.24 -30.69 20.14
CA GLN A 128 50.19 -31.72 20.11
C GLN A 128 50.48 -32.90 21.07
N SER A 129 50.56 -32.65 22.37
CA SER A 129 50.53 -33.70 23.40
C SER A 129 49.24 -33.55 24.20
N ILE A 130 48.60 -34.68 24.49
CA ILE A 130 47.35 -34.74 25.26
C ILE A 130 47.60 -34.03 26.59
N PHE A 131 46.72 -33.10 26.95
CA PHE A 131 46.86 -32.37 28.21
C PHE A 131 46.64 -33.33 29.40
N GLY A 132 47.63 -33.41 30.29
CA GLY A 132 47.57 -34.25 31.50
C GLY A 132 48.62 -35.36 31.51
N SER A 133 48.81 -36.01 32.66
CA SER A 133 49.68 -37.19 32.78
C SER A 133 48.99 -38.42 32.18
N PRO A 134 49.67 -39.24 31.34
CA PRO A 134 49.09 -40.46 30.82
C PRO A 134 48.81 -41.46 31.96
N PRO A 135 47.71 -42.24 31.88
CA PRO A 135 47.46 -43.32 32.85
C PRO A 135 48.55 -44.41 32.74
N PRO A 136 48.82 -45.15 33.83
CA PRO A 136 49.81 -46.24 33.82
C PRO A 136 49.40 -47.36 32.84
N GLU A 137 50.39 -47.94 32.16
CA GLU A 137 50.19 -49.03 31.19
C GLU A 137 49.66 -50.30 31.88
N VAL A 138 48.63 -50.91 31.29
CA VAL A 138 48.02 -52.15 31.79
C VAL A 138 48.87 -53.34 31.31
N SER A 139 49.66 -53.93 32.20
CA SER A 139 50.37 -55.19 31.93
C SER A 139 49.43 -56.38 32.16
N ASP A 140 49.14 -57.16 31.11
CA ASP A 140 48.30 -58.36 31.16
C ASP A 140 49.00 -59.55 31.85
N THR A 141 49.25 -59.46 33.15
CA THR A 141 49.77 -60.56 33.99
C THR A 141 48.73 -61.66 34.25
N THR A 142 47.48 -61.45 33.82
CA THR A 142 46.34 -62.33 34.13
C THR A 142 46.40 -63.64 33.36
N LYS A 143 46.94 -63.65 32.13
CA LYS A 143 46.92 -64.84 31.27
C LYS A 143 47.82 -65.97 31.78
N GLU A 144 48.96 -65.62 32.39
CA GLU A 144 49.90 -66.60 32.98
C GLU A 144 49.36 -67.19 34.30
N LEU A 145 48.55 -66.41 35.04
CA LEU A 145 47.79 -66.91 36.20
C LEU A 145 46.63 -67.83 35.79
N ILE A 146 45.98 -67.58 34.65
CA ILE A 146 44.82 -68.36 34.19
C ILE A 146 45.24 -69.73 33.62
N TYR A 147 46.39 -69.82 32.95
CA TYR A 147 46.81 -71.04 32.24
C TYR A 147 48.14 -71.61 32.78
N THR A 148 48.08 -72.30 33.92
CA THR A 148 49.24 -72.99 34.51
C THR A 148 49.54 -74.32 33.78
N ALA A 149 50.82 -74.68 33.63
CA ALA A 149 51.21 -75.99 33.08
C ALA A 149 50.74 -77.15 34.00
N PRO A 150 50.19 -78.26 33.45
CA PRO A 150 49.60 -79.33 34.24
C PRO A 150 50.64 -80.16 35.01
N PHE A 151 50.31 -80.48 36.26
CA PHE A 151 51.11 -81.32 37.17
C PHE A 151 51.02 -82.81 36.76
N ALA A 152 52.15 -83.52 36.73
CA ALA A 152 52.20 -84.93 36.35
C ALA A 152 51.92 -85.85 37.56
N GLU A 153 50.75 -86.48 37.60
CA GLU A 153 50.27 -87.30 38.72
C GLU A 153 50.69 -88.78 38.61
N THR A 154 51.06 -89.43 39.72
CA THR A 154 51.45 -90.86 39.77
C THR A 154 50.24 -91.79 40.01
N ALA A 155 50.26 -93.01 39.46
CA ALA A 155 49.12 -93.93 39.47
C ALA A 155 48.64 -94.35 40.89
N GLU A 156 49.57 -94.41 41.86
CA GLU A 156 49.26 -94.72 43.25
C GLU A 156 48.56 -93.56 43.96
N ALA A 157 48.96 -92.31 43.67
CA ALA A 157 48.29 -91.12 44.16
C ALA A 157 46.83 -91.07 43.66
N LYS A 158 46.62 -91.45 42.39
CA LYS A 158 45.29 -91.51 41.78
C LYS A 158 44.36 -92.55 42.44
N ALA A 159 44.86 -93.74 42.75
CA ALA A 159 44.09 -94.77 43.46
C ALA A 159 43.73 -94.33 44.90
N LEU A 160 44.64 -93.64 45.58
CA LEU A 160 44.39 -93.06 46.90
C LEU A 160 43.34 -91.95 46.83
N TYR A 161 43.40 -91.08 45.82
CA TYR A 161 42.40 -90.04 45.57
C TYR A 161 41.01 -90.61 45.25
N LYS A 162 40.93 -91.71 44.48
CA LYS A 162 39.67 -92.45 44.25
C LYS A 162 39.04 -92.93 45.56
N ARG A 163 39.84 -93.41 46.51
CA ARG A 163 39.34 -93.92 47.81
C ARG A 163 39.03 -92.80 48.81
N SER A 164 39.88 -91.79 48.91
CA SER A 164 39.78 -90.72 49.92
C SER A 164 38.79 -89.63 49.51
N HIS A 165 38.84 -89.19 48.26
CA HIS A 165 38.06 -88.07 47.74
C HIS A 165 36.97 -88.50 46.74
N GLY A 166 36.92 -89.79 46.38
CA GLY A 166 35.93 -90.30 45.43
C GLY A 166 36.19 -89.86 43.99
N ALA A 167 37.41 -89.41 43.67
CA ALA A 167 37.79 -88.86 42.37
C ALA A 167 38.03 -89.97 41.31
N SER A 168 36.95 -90.63 40.91
CA SER A 168 36.94 -91.64 39.83
C SER A 168 37.14 -91.01 38.46
N ASP A 169 37.67 -91.80 37.52
CA ASP A 169 37.81 -91.36 36.14
C ASP A 169 36.43 -91.29 35.44
N PRO A 170 36.27 -90.42 34.43
CA PRO A 170 35.05 -90.39 33.64
C PRO A 170 34.72 -91.77 33.04
N GLY A 171 33.53 -92.28 33.37
CA GLY A 171 33.03 -93.59 32.89
C GLY A 171 33.27 -94.79 33.81
N GLU A 172 34.01 -94.62 34.92
CA GLU A 172 34.23 -95.68 35.89
C GLU A 172 33.08 -95.77 36.91
N GLN A 173 32.48 -96.96 37.06
CA GLN A 173 31.48 -97.17 38.10
C GLN A 173 32.14 -97.23 39.49
N LYS A 174 31.55 -96.53 40.46
CA LYS A 174 32.05 -96.52 41.84
C LYS A 174 31.94 -97.91 42.45
N HIS A 175 33.09 -98.54 42.66
CA HIS A 175 33.15 -99.83 43.33
C HIS A 175 32.92 -99.66 44.84
N ARG A 176 31.76 -100.10 45.34
CA ARG A 176 31.36 -99.92 46.75
C ARG A 176 31.77 -101.07 47.68
N ALA A 177 32.42 -102.10 47.14
CA ALA A 177 32.91 -103.26 47.88
C ALA A 177 31.83 -103.94 48.77
N TYR A 178 30.56 -103.93 48.33
CA TYR A 178 29.49 -104.65 49.04
C TYR A 178 29.61 -106.17 48.82
N ALA A 179 29.49 -106.93 49.90
CA ALA A 179 29.32 -108.38 49.83
C ALA A 179 27.83 -108.70 49.67
N VAL A 180 27.35 -108.80 48.42
CA VAL A 180 25.97 -109.19 48.11
C VAL A 180 25.88 -110.70 47.86
N PRO A 181 24.84 -111.39 48.38
CA PRO A 181 24.71 -112.85 48.29
C PRO A 181 24.14 -113.35 46.95
N PHE A 182 23.79 -112.46 46.02
CA PHE A 182 23.28 -112.78 44.69
C PHE A 182 23.97 -111.93 43.62
N ASP A 183 23.99 -112.42 42.38
CA ASP A 183 24.64 -111.76 41.26
C ASP A 183 23.85 -110.52 40.79
N LEU A 184 24.49 -109.37 40.88
CA LEU A 184 23.92 -108.07 40.51
C LEU A 184 23.62 -107.95 39.01
N ALA A 185 24.29 -108.75 38.16
CA ALA A 185 24.06 -108.71 36.72
C ALA A 185 22.73 -109.34 36.31
N GLN A 186 22.14 -110.24 37.11
CA GLN A 186 20.98 -111.05 36.73
C GLN A 186 19.68 -110.70 37.46
N ALA A 187 19.73 -110.09 38.65
CA ALA A 187 18.52 -109.72 39.39
C ALA A 187 17.77 -108.54 38.75
N ARG A 188 16.44 -108.64 38.57
CA ARG A 188 15.60 -107.52 38.10
C ARG A 188 15.03 -106.77 39.29
N PHE A 189 15.63 -105.63 39.58
CA PHE A 189 15.22 -104.78 40.70
C PHE A 189 13.91 -104.05 40.37
N GLY A 190 13.02 -103.96 41.37
CA GLY A 190 11.79 -103.16 41.31
C GLY A 190 10.52 -103.90 41.75
N THR A 191 9.45 -103.14 42.00
CA THR A 191 8.16 -103.63 42.52
C THR A 191 7.13 -103.87 41.41
N LEU A 192 6.37 -104.96 41.53
CA LEU A 192 5.33 -105.36 40.59
C LEU A 192 4.03 -104.53 40.76
N LYS A 193 3.31 -104.21 39.67
CA LYS A 193 2.02 -103.50 39.71
C LYS A 193 0.85 -104.37 39.22
N LEU A 194 -0.27 -104.31 39.95
CA LEU A 194 -1.57 -104.92 39.59
C LEU A 194 -2.43 -103.98 38.72
N LYS A 195 -3.37 -104.57 37.97
CA LYS A 195 -4.31 -103.85 37.08
C LYS A 195 -5.54 -103.34 37.84
N ASP A 196 -6.03 -102.17 37.41
CA ASP A 196 -7.09 -101.38 38.04
C ASP A 196 -8.40 -101.46 37.22
N ASP A 197 -9.54 -101.71 37.87
CA ASP A 197 -10.85 -101.92 37.23
C ASP A 197 -11.60 -100.58 37.08
N GLY A 198 -11.70 -100.09 35.83
CA GLY A 198 -12.31 -98.80 35.48
C GLY A 198 -11.49 -97.97 34.49
N GLY A 199 -10.21 -98.32 34.32
CA GLY A 199 -9.23 -97.84 33.34
C GLY A 199 -9.57 -96.64 32.44
N VAL A 200 -9.51 -96.83 31.12
CA VAL A 200 -9.51 -95.74 30.11
C VAL A 200 -10.90 -95.12 29.90
N ALA A 201 -11.96 -95.84 30.25
CA ALA A 201 -13.33 -95.42 29.98
C ALA A 201 -13.74 -94.18 30.82
N SER A 202 -13.30 -94.11 32.08
CA SER A 202 -13.52 -92.93 32.94
C SER A 202 -12.74 -91.71 32.47
N VAL A 203 -11.55 -91.92 31.90
CA VAL A 203 -10.70 -90.84 31.35
C VAL A 203 -11.30 -90.24 30.06
N LEU A 204 -11.96 -91.06 29.24
CA LEU A 204 -12.53 -90.60 27.97
C LEU A 204 -13.74 -89.69 28.13
N ASN A 205 -14.56 -89.92 29.16
CA ASN A 205 -15.81 -89.17 29.39
C ASN A 205 -15.88 -88.61 30.82
N PRO A 206 -15.07 -87.57 31.14
CA PRO A 206 -15.02 -86.99 32.48
C PRO A 206 -16.33 -86.32 32.91
N GLU A 207 -17.24 -85.99 31.98
CA GLU A 207 -18.56 -85.41 32.31
C GLU A 207 -19.53 -86.41 32.97
N LEU A 208 -19.27 -87.71 32.79
CA LEU A 208 -20.04 -88.81 33.38
C LEU A 208 -19.48 -89.23 34.75
N ASP A 209 -18.27 -88.78 35.11
CA ASP A 209 -17.65 -89.05 36.39
C ASP A 209 -18.29 -88.20 37.49
N GLU A 210 -18.87 -88.87 38.49
CA GLU A 210 -19.56 -88.22 39.61
C GLU A 210 -18.58 -87.47 40.53
N HIS A 211 -17.29 -87.82 40.48
CA HIS A 211 -16.23 -87.14 41.23
C HIS A 211 -15.72 -85.85 40.55
N VAL A 212 -16.13 -85.57 39.30
CA VAL A 212 -15.75 -84.35 38.58
C VAL A 212 -16.85 -83.27 38.75
N SER A 213 -16.53 -82.20 39.47
CA SER A 213 -17.48 -81.12 39.76
C SER A 213 -17.83 -80.31 38.50
N LYS A 214 -19.12 -80.18 38.18
CA LYS A 214 -19.64 -79.43 37.01
C LYS A 214 -19.69 -77.91 37.19
N LEU A 215 -19.62 -77.42 38.43
CA LEU A 215 -19.64 -75.99 38.76
C LEU A 215 -18.39 -75.63 39.56
N THR A 216 -17.54 -74.78 38.98
CA THR A 216 -16.35 -74.24 39.67
C THR A 216 -16.60 -72.79 40.02
N ILE A 217 -16.83 -72.49 41.31
CA ILE A 217 -16.88 -71.12 41.80
C ILE A 217 -15.45 -70.59 41.80
N THR A 218 -15.16 -69.60 40.95
CA THR A 218 -13.83 -68.98 40.86
C THR A 218 -13.86 -67.52 41.27
N SER A 219 -12.69 -66.94 41.52
CA SER A 219 -12.57 -65.53 41.88
C SER A 219 -13.00 -64.60 40.74
N LYS A 220 -13.63 -63.48 41.08
CA LYS A 220 -14.08 -62.45 40.11
C LYS A 220 -12.99 -62.07 39.09
N ASN A 221 -11.75 -61.88 39.52
CA ASN A 221 -10.65 -61.48 38.63
C ASN A 221 -10.37 -62.51 37.52
N VAL A 222 -10.57 -63.81 37.82
CA VAL A 222 -10.38 -64.88 36.84
C VAL A 222 -11.52 -64.87 35.82
N GLU A 223 -12.77 -64.63 36.25
CA GLU A 223 -13.91 -64.49 35.33
C GLU A 223 -13.84 -63.20 34.49
N ASP A 224 -13.42 -62.08 35.08
CA ASP A 224 -13.20 -60.83 34.34
C ASP A 224 -12.12 -61.02 33.26
N MET A 225 -11.03 -61.75 33.56
CA MET A 225 -10.02 -62.12 32.58
C MET A 225 -10.58 -63.04 31.49
N LYS A 226 -11.37 -64.07 31.85
CA LYS A 226 -12.04 -64.95 30.86
C LYS A 226 -12.98 -64.18 29.95
N SER A 227 -13.63 -63.12 30.43
CA SER A 227 -14.54 -62.29 29.63
C SER A 227 -13.85 -61.51 28.50
N THR A 228 -12.52 -61.41 28.53
CA THR A 228 -11.69 -60.82 27.47
C THR A 228 -11.21 -61.84 26.44
N LEU A 229 -11.37 -63.13 26.72
CA LEU A 229 -11.07 -64.20 25.77
C LEU A 229 -12.13 -64.25 24.66
N ASP A 230 -11.75 -64.89 23.55
CA ASP A 230 -12.61 -64.97 22.38
C ASP A 230 -13.85 -65.84 22.65
N GLN A 231 -15.02 -65.37 22.22
CA GLN A 231 -16.30 -66.04 22.41
C GLN A 231 -16.94 -66.26 21.05
N LEU A 232 -17.41 -67.49 20.81
CA LEU A 232 -18.03 -67.84 19.54
C LEU A 232 -19.27 -66.95 19.26
N GLY A 233 -19.30 -66.32 18.08
CA GLY A 233 -20.41 -65.47 17.65
C GLY A 233 -20.45 -64.07 18.25
N ARG A 234 -19.44 -63.66 19.02
CA ARG A 234 -19.30 -62.30 19.56
C ARG A 234 -18.00 -61.67 19.06
N PRO A 235 -17.96 -60.34 18.84
CA PRO A 235 -16.70 -59.67 18.58
C PRO A 235 -15.81 -59.74 19.83
N ARG A 236 -14.50 -59.79 19.62
CA ARG A 236 -13.51 -59.86 20.70
C ARG A 236 -13.64 -58.66 21.64
N ASN A 237 -13.80 -58.95 22.93
CA ASN A 237 -13.86 -57.92 23.96
C ASN A 237 -12.45 -57.40 24.29
N LEU A 238 -12.18 -56.14 23.96
CA LEU A 238 -10.89 -55.49 24.21
C LEU A 238 -10.80 -54.78 25.57
N GLY A 239 -11.84 -54.87 26.42
CA GLY A 239 -11.82 -54.32 27.78
C GLY A 239 -12.08 -52.81 27.89
N PHE A 240 -12.65 -52.19 26.86
CA PHE A 240 -13.09 -50.79 26.94
C PHE A 240 -14.42 -50.66 27.71
N GLY A 241 -14.60 -49.53 28.40
CA GLY A 241 -15.80 -49.25 29.19
C GLY A 241 -17.06 -49.10 28.34
N ARG A 242 -18.23 -49.14 28.98
CA ARG A 242 -19.52 -48.99 28.30
C ARG A 242 -19.66 -47.57 27.72
N GLU A 243 -19.90 -47.48 26.43
CA GLU A 243 -20.23 -46.24 25.75
C GLU A 243 -21.75 -46.06 25.60
N ASN A 244 -22.19 -44.80 25.45
CA ASN A 244 -23.57 -44.46 25.18
C ASN A 244 -23.98 -44.98 23.79
N ASN A 245 -25.01 -45.83 23.72
CA ASN A 245 -25.53 -46.39 22.46
C ASN A 245 -26.06 -45.33 21.47
N GLU A 246 -26.18 -44.07 21.88
CA GLU A 246 -26.57 -42.93 21.04
C GLU A 246 -25.38 -42.26 20.34
N HIS A 247 -24.14 -42.60 20.71
CA HIS A 247 -22.95 -42.03 20.09
C HIS A 247 -22.70 -42.66 18.71
N VAL A 248 -22.56 -41.81 17.69
CA VAL A 248 -22.12 -42.23 16.34
C VAL A 248 -20.63 -41.97 16.23
N PHE A 249 -19.86 -43.05 16.08
CA PHE A 249 -18.41 -43.02 15.89
C PHE A 249 -18.03 -42.40 14.53
N GLY A 250 -16.84 -41.81 14.48
CA GLY A 250 -16.27 -41.20 13.28
C GLY A 250 -16.08 -39.70 13.41
N VAL A 251 -15.31 -39.12 12.48
CA VAL A 251 -15.07 -37.67 12.44
C VAL A 251 -16.27 -37.00 11.79
N LYS A 252 -17.04 -36.22 12.57
CA LYS A 252 -18.04 -35.32 12.00
C LYS A 252 -17.29 -34.21 11.26
N LEU A 253 -17.66 -33.96 10.01
CA LEU A 253 -17.21 -32.76 9.32
C LEU A 253 -17.60 -31.54 10.17
N PRO A 254 -16.68 -30.59 10.39
CA PRO A 254 -17.03 -29.35 11.05
C PRO A 254 -18.15 -28.70 10.24
N LYS A 255 -19.25 -28.34 10.91
CA LYS A 255 -20.20 -27.43 10.28
C LYS A 255 -19.49 -26.08 10.19
N ASP A 256 -19.20 -25.65 8.97
CA ASP A 256 -18.66 -24.31 8.76
C ASP A 256 -19.63 -23.28 9.35
N ALA A 257 -19.07 -22.33 10.10
CA ALA A 257 -19.85 -21.34 10.83
C ALA A 257 -20.55 -20.33 9.91
N ALA A 258 -20.13 -20.24 8.64
CA ALA A 258 -20.66 -19.32 7.65
C ALA A 258 -21.02 -20.09 6.37
N GLY A 259 -22.25 -19.92 5.91
CA GLY A 259 -22.68 -20.47 4.63
C GLY A 259 -22.17 -19.64 3.45
N ALA A 260 -22.26 -20.19 2.24
CA ALA A 260 -21.91 -19.44 1.02
C ALA A 260 -22.71 -18.12 0.87
N GLY A 261 -23.94 -18.07 1.38
CA GLY A 261 -24.74 -16.84 1.41
C GLY A 261 -24.12 -15.74 2.28
N ASP A 262 -23.61 -16.11 3.46
CA ASP A 262 -22.93 -15.19 4.38
C ASP A 262 -21.62 -14.68 3.76
N CYS A 263 -20.91 -15.52 3.00
CA CYS A 263 -19.70 -15.11 2.28
C CYS A 263 -19.98 -14.13 1.13
N ILE A 264 -21.12 -14.26 0.45
CA ILE A 264 -21.49 -13.39 -0.67
C ILE A 264 -21.95 -12.01 -0.16
N GLN A 265 -22.79 -12.00 0.86
CA GLN A 265 -23.37 -10.76 1.38
C GLN A 265 -22.42 -10.04 2.35
N GLY A 266 -21.58 -10.80 3.06
CA GLY A 266 -20.73 -10.29 4.12
C GLY A 266 -21.53 -9.82 5.34
N ASN A 267 -20.85 -9.68 6.46
CA ASN A 267 -21.43 -9.13 7.70
C ASN A 267 -20.89 -7.71 7.92
N TYR A 268 -21.11 -6.83 6.95
CA TYR A 268 -20.67 -5.43 7.02
C TYR A 268 -21.57 -4.64 7.96
N SER A 269 -20.95 -3.79 8.78
CA SER A 269 -21.67 -2.83 9.61
C SER A 269 -22.39 -1.77 8.76
N PHE A 270 -23.37 -1.07 9.34
CA PHE A 270 -24.10 -0.02 8.64
C PHE A 270 -23.19 1.07 8.06
N GLU A 271 -22.10 1.39 8.76
CA GLU A 271 -21.11 2.38 8.32
C GLU A 271 -20.33 1.90 7.09
N GLU A 272 -19.93 0.64 7.03
CA GLU A 272 -19.23 0.05 5.88
C GLU A 272 -20.14 -0.13 4.65
N GLN A 273 -21.45 -0.22 4.86
CA GLN A 273 -22.43 -0.23 3.78
C GLN A 273 -22.69 1.17 3.19
N GLN A 274 -22.26 2.24 3.87
CA GLN A 274 -22.41 3.58 3.32
C GLN A 274 -21.45 3.79 2.14
N PRO A 275 -21.85 4.57 1.13
CA PRO A 275 -20.96 4.94 0.04
C PRO A 275 -19.79 5.78 0.55
N ASP A 276 -18.66 5.69 -0.16
CA ASP A 276 -17.45 6.45 0.16
C ASP A 276 -17.70 7.96 0.21
N ALA A 277 -17.05 8.64 1.16
CA ALA A 277 -17.32 10.04 1.48
C ALA A 277 -16.87 11.06 0.40
N ASP A 278 -16.00 10.63 -0.51
CA ASP A 278 -15.43 11.42 -1.61
C ASP A 278 -16.20 11.32 -2.93
N LEU A 279 -17.29 10.55 -2.94
CA LEU A 279 -18.20 10.50 -4.07
C LEU A 279 -18.88 11.86 -4.26
N GLY A 280 -18.65 12.47 -5.43
CA GLY A 280 -19.30 13.71 -5.85
C GLY A 280 -18.81 14.99 -5.19
N ARG A 281 -17.78 14.95 -4.32
CA ARG A 281 -17.18 16.15 -3.72
C ARG A 281 -15.71 15.96 -3.33
N PRO A 282 -14.88 17.00 -3.44
CA PRO A 282 -13.51 16.94 -2.94
C PRO A 282 -13.49 16.94 -1.41
N VAL A 283 -12.88 15.92 -0.80
CA VAL A 283 -12.72 15.77 0.67
C VAL A 283 -11.33 16.22 1.14
N ASN A 284 -10.39 16.37 0.21
CA ASN A 284 -9.01 16.74 0.52
C ASN A 284 -8.91 18.16 1.08
N ARG A 285 -8.27 18.29 2.25
CA ARG A 285 -7.96 19.59 2.85
C ARG A 285 -7.15 20.44 1.88
N GLY A 286 -7.69 21.61 1.53
CA GLY A 286 -7.13 22.53 0.54
C GLY A 286 -8.03 22.73 -0.70
N TRP A 287 -8.80 21.72 -1.08
CA TRP A 287 -9.74 21.79 -2.22
C TRP A 287 -11.19 21.48 -1.83
N LEU A 288 -11.48 21.45 -0.53
CA LEU A 288 -12.83 21.28 0.00
C LEU A 288 -13.74 22.38 -0.54
N ASN A 289 -14.83 21.98 -1.19
CA ASN A 289 -15.90 22.88 -1.61
C ASN A 289 -16.87 23.13 -0.45
N ALA A 290 -16.33 23.61 0.67
CA ALA A 290 -17.08 23.93 1.88
C ALA A 290 -16.68 25.33 2.32
N THR A 291 -17.58 26.29 2.14
CA THR A 291 -17.39 27.69 2.54
C THR A 291 -18.47 28.06 3.55
N THR A 292 -18.09 28.76 4.61
CA THR A 292 -19.03 29.29 5.62
C THR A 292 -19.62 30.64 5.21
N ASP A 293 -19.18 31.17 4.06
CA ASP A 293 -19.41 32.52 3.60
C ASP A 293 -20.09 32.47 2.23
N ASP A 294 -21.17 33.22 2.07
CA ASP A 294 -21.95 33.33 0.83
C ASP A 294 -21.38 34.41 -0.11
N ARG A 295 -20.25 35.02 0.24
CA ARG A 295 -19.60 36.01 -0.61
C ARG A 295 -19.05 35.39 -1.90
N ALA A 296 -19.01 36.20 -2.95
CA ALA A 296 -18.25 35.86 -4.13
C ALA A 296 -16.75 35.82 -3.82
N PHE A 297 -16.10 34.71 -4.15
CA PHE A 297 -14.64 34.59 -4.09
C PHE A 297 -14.03 35.14 -5.37
N GLY A 298 -13.19 36.17 -5.25
CA GLY A 298 -12.53 36.80 -6.40
C GLY A 298 -12.12 38.23 -6.09
N VAL A 299 -11.62 38.93 -7.11
CA VAL A 299 -11.33 40.37 -7.06
C VAL A 299 -12.36 41.09 -7.94
N PRO A 300 -13.18 42.01 -7.40
CA PRO A 300 -14.15 42.74 -8.20
C PRO A 300 -13.46 43.70 -9.17
N SER A 301 -14.08 43.95 -10.32
CA SER A 301 -13.53 44.88 -11.33
C SER A 301 -13.47 46.32 -10.80
N ILE A 302 -14.45 46.72 -9.98
CA ILE A 302 -14.46 47.99 -9.25
C ILE A 302 -14.10 47.67 -7.80
N ARG A 303 -13.00 48.23 -7.32
CA ARG A 303 -12.42 47.91 -6.02
C ARG A 303 -12.88 48.84 -4.91
N SER A 304 -14.21 48.88 -4.71
CA SER A 304 -14.82 49.56 -3.57
C SER A 304 -14.53 48.86 -2.23
N ASP A 305 -13.99 47.64 -2.26
CA ASP A 305 -13.51 46.87 -1.10
C ASP A 305 -12.24 47.46 -0.47
N VAL A 306 -11.52 48.32 -1.19
CA VAL A 306 -10.23 48.90 -0.73
C VAL A 306 -10.28 50.41 -0.81
N ALA A 307 -9.72 51.06 0.22
CA ALA A 307 -9.58 52.50 0.25
C ALA A 307 -8.60 52.97 -0.85
N PRO A 308 -8.94 54.04 -1.60
CA PRO A 308 -8.03 54.61 -2.58
C PRO A 308 -6.75 55.12 -1.93
N PRO A 309 -5.58 55.03 -2.60
CA PRO A 309 -4.32 55.48 -2.04
C PRO A 309 -4.31 57.01 -1.87
N ALA A 310 -3.72 57.49 -0.76
CA ALA A 310 -3.67 58.92 -0.45
C ALA A 310 -2.96 59.76 -1.53
N LYS A 311 -2.05 59.14 -2.29
CA LYS A 311 -1.44 59.71 -3.50
C LYS A 311 -1.58 58.68 -4.62
N ARG A 312 -2.47 58.94 -5.59
CA ARG A 312 -2.65 58.06 -6.75
C ARG A 312 -1.40 58.10 -7.64
N SER A 313 -1.01 56.93 -8.13
CA SER A 313 0.06 56.81 -9.13
C SER A 313 -0.45 57.27 -10.49
N LEU A 314 0.43 57.85 -11.32
CA LEU A 314 0.09 58.19 -12.71
C LEU A 314 -0.23 56.96 -13.57
N ALA A 315 0.27 55.79 -13.17
CA ALA A 315 0.06 54.53 -13.87
C ALA A 315 -0.98 53.63 -13.18
N ASP A 316 -1.78 54.20 -12.28
CA ASP A 316 -2.83 53.45 -11.60
C ASP A 316 -4.02 53.19 -12.54
N ALA A 317 -4.21 51.93 -12.90
CA ALA A 317 -5.30 51.49 -13.77
C ALA A 317 -6.53 50.99 -12.99
N GLN A 318 -6.50 51.04 -11.66
CA GLN A 318 -7.56 50.51 -10.82
C GLN A 318 -8.60 51.59 -10.47
N ASN A 319 -9.87 51.24 -10.62
CA ASN A 319 -10.99 52.05 -10.15
C ASN A 319 -11.38 51.61 -8.72
N TYR A 320 -11.45 52.56 -7.78
CA TYR A 320 -11.76 52.34 -6.36
C TYR A 320 -13.22 52.66 -6.00
N GLY A 321 -14.08 52.86 -6.99
CA GLY A 321 -15.46 53.33 -6.82
C GLY A 321 -15.58 54.84 -6.66
N ASP A 322 -14.50 55.59 -6.92
CA ASP A 322 -14.43 57.05 -6.90
C ASP A 322 -14.39 57.68 -8.30
N ASP A 323 -14.34 56.89 -9.36
CA ASP A 323 -14.39 57.39 -10.74
C ASP A 323 -15.77 57.95 -11.10
N VAL A 324 -15.74 59.00 -11.91
CA VAL A 324 -16.91 59.76 -12.38
C VAL A 324 -17.54 59.06 -13.60
N MET A 325 -18.86 59.21 -13.79
CA MET A 325 -19.52 58.63 -14.96
C MET A 325 -19.06 59.30 -16.26
N ALA A 326 -19.02 58.53 -17.35
CA ALA A 326 -18.57 59.05 -18.65
C ALA A 326 -19.37 60.27 -19.15
N GLN A 327 -20.65 60.37 -18.79
CA GLN A 327 -21.50 61.50 -19.12
C GLN A 327 -21.04 62.80 -18.43
N GLU A 328 -20.68 62.74 -17.15
CA GLU A 328 -20.25 63.89 -16.36
C GLU A 328 -18.87 64.39 -16.82
N LEU A 329 -18.02 63.50 -17.36
CA LEU A 329 -16.76 63.88 -18.02
C LEU A 329 -16.99 64.66 -19.33
N LEU A 330 -18.02 64.31 -20.10
CA LEU A 330 -18.38 65.01 -21.34
C LEU A 330 -19.08 66.35 -21.04
N TYR A 331 -19.84 66.42 -19.95
CA TYR A 331 -20.62 67.59 -19.55
C TYR A 331 -20.30 67.98 -18.09
N PRO A 332 -19.11 68.55 -17.84
CA PRO A 332 -18.66 68.85 -16.47
C PRO A 332 -19.49 69.96 -15.84
N GLN A 333 -19.63 69.92 -14.52
CA GLN A 333 -20.28 70.98 -13.76
C GLN A 333 -19.43 72.26 -13.80
N GLN A 334 -20.08 73.42 -13.66
CA GLN A 334 -19.38 74.72 -13.70
C GLN A 334 -18.25 74.84 -12.66
N TYR A 335 -18.36 74.13 -11.53
CA TYR A 335 -17.38 74.14 -10.45
C TYR A 335 -16.16 73.25 -10.70
N ALA A 336 -16.22 72.33 -11.67
CA ALA A 336 -15.08 71.48 -12.03
C ALA A 336 -13.89 72.31 -12.52
N MET A 337 -14.16 73.44 -13.19
CA MET A 337 -13.13 74.41 -13.62
C MET A 337 -12.40 75.08 -12.46
N LEU A 338 -13.02 75.14 -11.27
CA LEU A 338 -12.43 75.68 -10.05
C LEU A 338 -11.66 74.61 -9.26
N GLY A 339 -11.58 73.37 -9.78
CA GLY A 339 -10.93 72.25 -9.12
C GLY A 339 -11.76 71.60 -8.01
N VAL A 340 -13.06 71.90 -7.93
CA VAL A 340 -13.97 71.23 -7.01
C VAL A 340 -14.37 69.89 -7.61
N GLN A 341 -14.17 68.80 -6.86
CA GLN A 341 -14.55 67.46 -7.28
C GLN A 341 -16.06 67.24 -7.11
N ASP A 342 -16.67 66.44 -7.99
CA ASP A 342 -18.11 66.16 -7.93
C ASP A 342 -18.51 65.40 -6.64
N THR A 343 -17.61 64.58 -6.11
CA THR A 343 -17.78 63.86 -4.84
C THR A 343 -17.99 64.81 -3.65
N GLU A 344 -17.45 66.03 -3.69
CA GLU A 344 -17.56 67.04 -2.64
C GLU A 344 -19.00 67.50 -2.42
N PHE A 345 -19.82 67.49 -3.48
CA PHE A 345 -21.23 67.90 -3.41
C PHE A 345 -22.15 66.85 -2.77
N GLY A 346 -21.79 65.57 -2.93
CA GLY A 346 -22.51 64.43 -2.36
C GLY A 346 -22.00 63.97 -0.99
N GLN A 347 -20.82 64.42 -0.56
CA GLN A 347 -20.24 64.03 0.72
C GLN A 347 -21.11 64.52 1.89
N PRO A 348 -21.43 63.67 2.88
CA PRO A 348 -22.23 64.09 4.03
C PRO A 348 -21.46 65.11 4.88
N ARG A 349 -22.10 66.24 5.19
CA ARG A 349 -21.56 67.34 5.98
C ARG A 349 -22.42 67.62 7.21
N SER A 350 -21.83 68.22 8.24
CA SER A 350 -22.57 68.60 9.44
C SER A 350 -23.51 69.78 9.16
N LYS A 351 -24.62 69.84 9.91
CA LYS A 351 -25.57 70.98 9.84
C LYS A 351 -24.87 72.33 10.04
N ALA A 352 -23.94 72.42 11.00
CA ALA A 352 -23.19 73.65 11.27
C ALA A 352 -22.33 74.09 10.08
N TYR A 353 -21.64 73.14 9.43
CA TYR A 353 -20.85 73.40 8.24
C TYR A 353 -21.72 73.94 7.09
N LEU A 354 -22.85 73.29 6.82
CA LEU A 354 -23.76 73.71 5.75
C LEU A 354 -24.35 75.11 6.04
N ALA A 355 -24.76 75.38 7.28
CA ALA A 355 -25.26 76.70 7.66
C ALA A 355 -24.21 77.80 7.45
N GLU A 356 -22.96 77.56 7.86
CA GLU A 356 -21.87 78.51 7.68
C GLU A 356 -21.52 78.72 6.20
N LEU A 357 -21.49 77.64 5.41
CA LEU A 357 -21.20 77.67 3.98
C LEU A 357 -22.25 78.53 3.24
N PHE A 358 -23.54 78.26 3.45
CA PHE A 358 -24.61 79.00 2.79
C PHE A 358 -24.71 80.45 3.28
N ALA A 359 -24.37 80.73 4.55
CA ALA A 359 -24.25 82.09 5.06
C ALA A 359 -23.12 82.88 4.36
N LYS A 360 -22.00 82.23 4.03
CA LYS A 360 -20.89 82.85 3.24
C LYS A 360 -21.27 83.08 1.78
N ILE A 361 -22.13 82.23 1.21
CA ILE A 361 -22.67 82.37 -0.15
C ILE A 361 -23.67 83.55 -0.22
N GLY A 362 -24.33 83.90 0.89
CA GLY A 362 -25.26 85.04 1.00
C GLY A 362 -26.62 84.69 1.61
N TYR A 363 -26.89 83.40 1.87
CA TYR A 363 -28.14 82.92 2.47
C TYR A 363 -28.02 82.83 3.99
N ARG A 364 -28.23 83.96 4.68
CA ARG A 364 -28.28 84.00 6.16
C ARG A 364 -29.65 83.55 6.67
N LEU A 365 -29.83 82.24 6.75
CA LEU A 365 -31.08 81.61 7.17
C LEU A 365 -31.21 81.60 8.71
N PRO A 366 -32.41 81.86 9.27
CA PRO A 366 -32.66 81.70 10.70
C PRO A 366 -32.40 80.26 11.16
N PRO A 367 -31.90 80.03 12.38
CA PRO A 367 -31.69 78.69 12.94
C PRO A 367 -32.87 77.70 12.76
N PRO A 368 -34.15 78.08 12.99
CA PRO A 368 -35.28 77.15 12.82
C PRO A 368 -35.51 76.74 11.35
N VAL A 369 -35.12 77.58 10.39
CA VAL A 369 -35.25 77.27 8.95
C VAL A 369 -34.17 76.28 8.55
N VAL A 370 -32.93 76.47 9.03
CA VAL A 370 -31.84 75.52 8.81
C VAL A 370 -32.16 74.13 9.37
N ASP A 371 -32.80 74.05 10.55
CA ASP A 371 -33.28 72.78 11.11
C ASP A 371 -34.27 72.07 10.19
N ARG A 372 -35.25 72.81 9.66
CA ARG A 372 -36.25 72.24 8.74
C ARG A 372 -35.63 71.79 7.42
N LEU A 373 -34.75 72.59 6.84
CA LEU A 373 -34.04 72.26 5.60
C LEU A 373 -33.16 71.02 5.75
N TYR A 374 -32.42 70.94 6.86
CA TYR A 374 -31.58 69.79 7.14
C TYR A 374 -32.43 68.52 7.35
N ALA A 375 -33.56 68.63 8.06
CA ALA A 375 -34.50 67.52 8.22
C ALA A 375 -35.13 67.08 6.88
N ALA A 376 -35.51 68.03 6.02
CA ALA A 376 -36.07 67.75 4.69
C ALA A 376 -35.03 67.09 3.77
N ALA A 377 -33.79 67.58 3.75
CA ALA A 377 -32.70 66.97 3.00
C ALA A 377 -32.33 65.58 3.54
N SER A 378 -32.34 65.40 4.87
CA SER A 378 -32.10 64.11 5.51
C SER A 378 -33.17 63.07 5.19
N ALA A 379 -34.42 63.51 4.97
CA ALA A 379 -35.50 62.61 4.56
C ALA A 379 -35.32 62.10 3.12
N LYS A 380 -34.74 62.92 2.24
CA LYS A 380 -34.49 62.57 0.83
C LYS A 380 -33.19 61.77 0.63
N SER A 381 -32.20 61.91 1.52
CA SER A 381 -30.88 61.27 1.37
C SER A 381 -30.56 60.33 2.54
N PRO A 382 -30.68 58.99 2.37
CA PRO A 382 -30.44 58.02 3.44
C PRO A 382 -28.97 57.87 3.84
N ARG A 383 -28.02 58.38 3.03
CA ARG A 383 -26.56 58.34 3.31
C ARG A 383 -26.05 59.57 4.05
N GLY A 384 -26.93 60.49 4.43
CA GLY A 384 -26.59 61.78 5.06
C GLY A 384 -26.81 62.97 4.13
N VAL A 385 -26.69 64.18 4.67
CA VAL A 385 -26.97 65.44 3.96
C VAL A 385 -25.68 66.01 3.36
N GLY A 386 -25.63 66.13 2.04
CA GLY A 386 -24.54 66.79 1.30
C GLY A 386 -24.89 68.22 0.92
N ILE A 387 -23.97 68.89 0.23
CA ILE A 387 -24.17 70.27 -0.24
C ILE A 387 -25.29 70.33 -1.27
N GLN A 388 -25.36 69.35 -2.18
CA GLN A 388 -26.39 69.30 -3.22
C GLN A 388 -27.77 69.03 -2.64
N SER A 389 -27.94 68.03 -1.77
CA SER A 389 -29.24 67.73 -1.18
C SER A 389 -29.75 68.85 -0.26
N PHE A 390 -28.85 69.58 0.41
CA PHE A 390 -29.22 70.78 1.15
C PHE A 390 -29.63 71.95 0.24
N ARG A 391 -28.93 72.14 -0.89
CA ARG A 391 -29.29 73.14 -1.91
C ARG A 391 -30.66 72.85 -2.51
N ASP A 392 -30.95 71.60 -2.84
CA ASP A 392 -32.23 71.20 -3.42
C ASP A 392 -33.37 71.44 -2.43
N ALA A 393 -33.17 71.10 -1.16
CA ALA A 393 -34.13 71.42 -0.09
C ALA A 393 -34.32 72.93 0.10
N LEU A 394 -33.27 73.73 -0.07
CA LEU A 394 -33.35 75.19 -0.02
C LEU A 394 -34.15 75.75 -1.21
N ASN A 395 -33.92 75.24 -2.42
CA ASN A 395 -34.68 75.64 -3.60
C ASN A 395 -36.18 75.33 -3.41
N ASP A 396 -36.51 74.11 -2.96
CA ASP A 396 -37.90 73.72 -2.68
C ASP A 396 -38.56 74.63 -1.63
N TYR A 397 -37.78 75.06 -0.62
CA TYR A 397 -38.27 75.97 0.41
C TYR A 397 -38.55 77.38 -0.14
N LEU A 398 -37.64 77.91 -0.96
CA LEU A 398 -37.80 79.22 -1.60
C LEU A 398 -38.97 79.21 -2.59
N ASP A 399 -39.08 78.16 -3.40
CA ASP A 399 -40.21 77.96 -4.32
C ASP A 399 -41.55 77.89 -3.55
N ALA A 400 -41.56 77.30 -2.35
CA ALA A 400 -42.75 77.25 -1.50
C ALA A 400 -43.08 78.59 -0.83
N GLU A 401 -42.08 79.43 -0.51
CA GLU A 401 -42.32 80.80 -0.02
C GLU A 401 -42.85 81.72 -1.12
N ASP A 402 -42.28 81.67 -2.32
CA ASP A 402 -42.69 82.48 -3.47
C ASP A 402 -44.11 82.14 -3.95
N ASN A 403 -44.55 80.89 -3.81
CA ASN A 403 -45.92 80.47 -4.12
C ASN A 403 -46.96 80.84 -3.04
N ASN A 404 -46.50 81.26 -1.84
CA ASN A 404 -47.35 81.66 -0.71
C ASN A 404 -47.48 83.18 -0.57
N THR A 405 -46.82 83.95 -1.45
CA THR A 405 -46.99 85.40 -1.66
C THR A 405 -47.76 85.65 -2.94
#